data_AF-A0A2S2NM72-F1
#
_entry.id   AF-A0A2S2NM72-F1
#
_cell.length_a   1.000
_cell.length_b   1.000
_cell.length_c   1.000
_cell.angle_alpha   90.00
_cell.angle_beta   90.00
_cell.angle_gamma   90.00
#
_symmetry.space_group_name_H-M   'P 1'
#
loop_
_entity.id
_entity.type
_entity.pdbx_description
1 polymer ?
#
loop_
_entity_poly.entity_id
_entity_poly.type
_entity_poly.pdbx_seq_one_letter_code
_entity_poly.pdbx_strand_id
1 'polypeptide(L)'
;MNDKKFKSRPTKGQMKMLVELIALNPELMSGKFTACFTQKVAKEMWEEIACKLNALPGADKSWDKWKTHGKIQKIRQKPKLQLSNAIAVELEAVHLVNQFNRSAI
;
A
#
# COMPACT_ATOMS: atom_id res chain seq x y z
N MET A 1 -34.28 11.91 11.83
CA MET A 1 -33.07 12.70 11.48
C MET A 1 -32.10 12.62 12.63
N ASN A 2 -30.95 11.96 12.46
CA ASN A 2 -29.63 12.32 13.03
C ASN A 2 -28.66 11.13 12.99
N ASP A 3 -28.35 10.63 11.79
CA ASP A 3 -27.20 9.73 11.61
C ASP A 3 -25.94 10.57 11.55
N LYS A 4 -25.47 11.02 12.73
CA LYS A 4 -24.08 11.41 12.91
C LYS A 4 -23.23 10.17 12.58
N LYS A 5 -22.87 10.00 11.29
CA LYS A 5 -21.90 9.01 10.80
C LYS A 5 -20.61 9.20 11.60
N PHE A 6 -20.48 8.47 12.71
CA PHE A 6 -19.23 8.40 13.46
C PHE A 6 -18.15 8.05 12.46
N LYS A 7 -17.05 8.81 12.48
CA LYS A 7 -15.86 8.62 11.63
C LYS A 7 -15.26 7.25 11.93
N SER A 8 -15.89 6.18 11.47
CA SER A 8 -15.49 4.83 11.82
C SER A 8 -14.10 4.60 11.25
N ARG A 9 -13.21 4.11 12.12
CA ARG A 9 -11.85 3.80 11.71
C ARG A 9 -11.94 2.60 10.76
N PRO A 10 -11.22 2.60 9.63
CA PRO A 10 -11.19 1.43 8.77
C PRO A 10 -10.79 0.19 9.58
N THR A 11 -11.46 -0.93 9.32
CA THR A 11 -11.11 -2.20 9.98
C THR A 11 -9.73 -2.67 9.49
N LYS A 12 -9.12 -3.62 10.21
CA LYS A 12 -7.86 -4.23 9.78
C LYS A 12 -8.00 -4.88 8.39
N GLY A 13 -9.15 -5.50 8.11
CA GLY A 13 -9.46 -6.09 6.79
C GLY A 13 -9.50 -5.05 5.67
N GLN A 14 -10.23 -3.95 5.89
CA GLN A 14 -10.27 -2.84 4.95
C GLN A 14 -8.88 -2.23 4.71
N MET A 15 -8.07 -2.07 5.77
CA MET A 15 -6.71 -1.56 5.63
C MET A 15 -5.78 -2.50 4.87
N LYS A 16 -5.89 -3.81 5.08
CA LYS A 16 -5.10 -4.81 4.35
C LYS A 16 -5.44 -4.77 2.86
N MET A 17 -6.72 -4.82 2.52
CA MET A 17 -7.18 -4.76 1.14
C MET A 17 -6.81 -3.43 0.45
N LEU A 18 -6.88 -2.31 1.18
CA LEU A 18 -6.44 -1.01 0.68
C LEU A 18 -4.96 -1.03 0.26
N VAL A 19 -4.09 -1.64 1.07
CA VAL A 19 -2.66 -1.76 0.76
C VAL A 19 -2.45 -2.64 -0.48
N GLU A 20 -3.12 -3.78 -0.57
CA GLU A 20 -3.02 -4.70 -1.72
C GLU A 20 -3.47 -4.02 -3.02
N LEU A 21 -4.63 -3.34 -3.02
CA LEU A 21 -5.14 -2.65 -4.20
C LEU A 21 -4.23 -1.50 -4.67
N ILE A 22 -3.61 -0.79 -3.73
CA ILE A 22 -2.64 0.26 -4.03
C ILE A 22 -1.32 -0.33 -4.55
N ALA A 23 -0.88 -1.46 -4.00
CA ALA A 23 0.34 -2.14 -4.46
C ALA A 23 0.21 -2.61 -5.91
N LEU A 24 -0.99 -3.05 -6.33
CA LEU A 24 -1.31 -3.40 -7.71
C LEU A 24 -1.34 -2.19 -8.65
N ASN A 25 -1.59 -0.99 -8.13
CA ASN A 25 -1.74 0.24 -8.92
C ASN A 25 -0.77 1.33 -8.41
N PRO A 26 0.56 1.16 -8.60
CA PRO A 26 1.56 2.08 -8.07
C PRO A 26 1.41 3.51 -8.60
N GLU A 27 0.79 3.69 -9.78
CA GLU A 27 0.52 4.99 -10.40
C GLU A 27 -0.38 5.89 -9.52
N LEU A 28 -1.34 5.31 -8.78
CA LEU A 28 -2.19 6.05 -7.83
C LEU A 28 -1.39 6.76 -6.73
N MET A 29 -0.17 6.29 -6.47
CA MET A 29 0.73 6.80 -5.44
C MET A 29 1.95 7.53 -5.99
N SER A 30 2.12 7.56 -7.32
CA SER A 30 3.24 8.25 -7.96
C SER A 30 3.07 9.77 -7.92
N GLY A 31 1.83 10.27 -7.84
CA GLY A 31 1.54 11.71 -7.88
C GLY A 31 1.89 12.38 -9.22
N LYS A 32 2.27 11.59 -10.23
CA LYS A 32 2.56 12.02 -11.59
C LYS A 32 1.46 11.49 -12.50
N PHE A 33 0.92 12.36 -13.35
CA PHE A 33 0.00 11.95 -14.40
C PHE A 33 0.78 11.82 -15.71
N THR A 34 0.43 10.81 -16.50
CA THR A 34 1.00 10.56 -17.82
C THR A 34 -0.10 10.69 -18.88
N ALA A 35 0.25 10.62 -20.16
CA ALA A 35 -0.75 10.61 -21.23
C ALA A 35 -1.76 9.46 -21.10
N CYS A 36 -1.34 8.33 -20.52
CA CYS A 36 -2.18 7.15 -20.30
C CYS A 36 -2.84 7.16 -18.91
N PHE A 37 -2.19 7.74 -17.90
CA PHE A 37 -2.70 7.83 -16.53
C PHE A 37 -3.10 9.27 -16.20
N THR A 38 -4.35 9.60 -16.49
CA THR A 38 -4.90 10.94 -16.26
C THR A 38 -5.53 11.05 -14.88
N GLN A 39 -5.86 12.28 -14.47
CA GLN A 39 -6.62 12.52 -13.23
C GLN A 39 -7.99 11.82 -13.25
N LYS A 40 -8.62 11.71 -14.42
CA LYS A 40 -9.90 11.01 -14.59
C LYS A 40 -9.74 9.51 -14.29
N VAL A 41 -8.75 8.87 -14.92
CA VAL A 41 -8.43 7.45 -14.69
C VAL A 41 -8.09 7.19 -13.22
N ALA A 42 -7.27 8.06 -12.62
CA ALA A 42 -6.92 7.95 -11.21
C ALA A 42 -8.16 8.04 -10.29
N LYS A 43 -9.12 8.93 -10.62
CA LYS A 43 -10.36 9.08 -9.87
C LYS A 43 -11.23 7.82 -9.99
N GLU A 44 -11.44 7.31 -11.20
CA GLU A 44 -12.23 6.10 -11.47
C GLU A 44 -11.67 4.89 -10.70
N MET A 45 -10.34 4.70 -10.73
CA MET A 45 -9.69 3.64 -9.95
C MET A 45 -9.89 3.82 -8.44
N TRP A 46 -9.80 5.05 -7.91
CA TRP A 46 -10.06 5.31 -6.50
C TRP A 46 -11.52 5.08 -6.10
N GLU A 47 -12.48 5.35 -7.00
CA GLU A 47 -13.90 5.05 -6.82
C GLU A 47 -14.15 3.54 -6.78
N GLU A 48 -13.53 2.76 -7.67
CA GLU A 48 -13.59 1.30 -7.62
C GLU A 48 -13.00 0.72 -6.33
N ILE A 49 -11.84 1.23 -5.91
CA ILE A 49 -11.21 0.83 -4.64
C ILE A 49 -12.14 1.15 -3.47
N ALA A 50 -12.74 2.33 -3.45
CA ALA A 50 -13.69 2.72 -2.41
C ALA A 50 -14.92 1.80 -2.39
N CYS A 51 -15.47 1.45 -3.55
CA CYS A 51 -16.58 0.52 -3.67
C CYS A 51 -16.23 -0.85 -3.07
N LYS A 52 -15.08 -1.41 -3.45
CA LYS A 52 -14.58 -2.69 -2.92
C LYS A 52 -14.36 -2.66 -1.40
N LEU A 53 -13.83 -1.56 -0.87
CA LEU A 53 -13.58 -1.41 0.56
C LEU A 53 -14.85 -1.18 1.38
N ASN A 54 -15.81 -0.43 0.84
CA ASN A 54 -17.09 -0.17 1.49
C ASN A 54 -18.03 -1.40 1.42
N ALA A 55 -17.79 -2.32 0.49
CA ALA A 55 -18.48 -3.62 0.46
C ALA A 55 -18.06 -4.54 1.64
N LEU A 56 -16.91 -4.27 2.26
CA LEU A 56 -16.51 -4.99 3.48
C LEU A 56 -17.23 -4.39 4.71
N PRO A 57 -17.63 -5.23 5.69
CA PRO A 57 -18.20 -4.74 6.93
C PRO A 57 -17.20 -3.85 7.66
N GLY A 58 -17.61 -2.63 8.00
CA GLY A 58 -16.73 -1.65 8.63
C GLY A 58 -17.06 -0.21 8.29
N ALA A 59 -16.04 0.54 7.90
CA ALA A 59 -16.17 1.95 7.59
C ALA A 59 -16.62 2.17 6.15
N ASP A 60 -17.71 2.91 5.95
CA ASP A 60 -18.11 3.43 4.66
C ASP A 60 -17.49 4.82 4.45
N LYS A 61 -16.60 4.96 3.46
CA LYS A 61 -15.88 6.20 3.17
C LYS A 61 -15.84 6.51 1.68
N SER A 62 -15.80 7.79 1.34
CA SER A 62 -15.56 8.23 -0.03
C SER A 62 -14.13 7.96 -0.49
N TRP A 63 -13.93 7.92 -1.80
CA TRP A 63 -12.64 7.67 -2.45
C TRP A 63 -11.53 8.64 -2.00
N ASP A 64 -11.86 9.92 -1.77
CA ASP A 64 -10.90 10.92 -1.26
C ASP A 64 -10.37 10.57 0.14
N LYS A 65 -11.26 10.06 1.00
CA LYS A 65 -10.87 9.61 2.33
C LYS A 65 -10.01 8.37 2.24
N TRP A 66 -10.36 7.39 1.40
CA TRP A 66 -9.54 6.19 1.19
C TRP A 66 -8.15 6.54 0.64
N LYS A 67 -8.06 7.47 -0.31
CA LYS A 67 -6.81 8.02 -0.84
C LYS A 67 -5.92 8.61 0.24
N THR A 68 -6.50 9.38 1.16
CA THR A 68 -5.77 9.94 2.30
C THR A 68 -5.25 8.83 3.23
N HIS A 69 -6.06 7.81 3.55
CA HIS A 69 -5.61 6.69 4.38
C HIS A 69 -4.52 5.87 3.68
N GLY A 70 -4.62 5.65 2.37
CA GLY A 70 -3.60 4.96 1.58
C GLY A 70 -2.24 5.67 1.62
N LYS A 71 -2.23 7.01 1.46
CA LYS A 71 -1.01 7.83 1.59
C LYS A 71 -0.39 7.72 2.98
N ILE A 72 -1.20 7.82 4.03
CA ILE A 72 -0.75 7.67 5.42
C ILE A 72 -0.15 6.27 5.64
N GLN A 73 -0.81 5.23 5.12
CA GLN A 73 -0.35 3.85 5.30
C GLN A 73 0.98 3.58 4.56
N LYS A 74 1.17 4.13 3.35
CA LYS A 74 2.47 4.08 2.65
C LYS A 74 3.58 4.74 3.46
N ILE A 75 3.34 5.95 4.01
CA ILE A 75 4.31 6.64 4.86
C ILE A 75 4.67 5.80 6.08
N ARG A 76 3.70 5.12 6.69
CA ARG A 76 3.91 4.20 7.82
C ARG A 76 4.67 2.92 7.45
N GLN A 77 4.62 2.50 6.18
CA GLN A 77 5.36 1.34 5.69
C GLN A 77 6.75 1.67 5.14
N LYS A 78 7.04 2.93 4.77
CA LYS A 78 8.40 3.38 4.41
C LYS A 78 9.50 2.99 5.42
N PRO A 79 9.30 3.10 6.75
CA PRO A 79 10.30 2.62 7.71
C PRO A 79 10.40 1.09 7.81
N LYS A 80 9.49 0.30 7.21
CA LYS A 80 9.53 -1.18 7.24
C LYS A 80 10.04 -1.82 5.95
N LEU A 81 9.80 -1.22 4.78
CA LEU A 81 10.26 -1.74 3.48
C LEU A 81 11.76 -1.46 3.22
N GLN A 82 12.33 -0.42 3.83
CA GLN A 82 13.79 -0.21 3.79
C GLN A 82 14.53 -1.29 4.60
N LEU A 83 13.91 -1.82 5.67
CA LEU A 83 14.49 -2.89 6.49
C LEU A 83 14.34 -4.27 5.82
N SER A 84 13.22 -4.57 5.16
CA SER A 84 13.05 -5.87 4.50
C SER A 84 13.98 -6.05 3.29
N ASN A 85 14.29 -4.96 2.58
CA ASN A 85 15.25 -5.01 1.47
C ASN A 85 16.71 -4.98 1.96
N ALA A 86 17.00 -4.33 3.09
CA ALA A 86 18.34 -4.37 3.70
C ALA A 86 18.72 -5.78 4.21
N ILE A 87 17.77 -6.53 4.76
CA ILE A 87 18.00 -7.91 5.23
C ILE A 87 18.23 -8.87 4.05
N ALA A 88 17.57 -8.65 2.91
CA ALA A 88 17.71 -9.51 1.73
C ALA A 88 19.11 -9.42 1.09
N VAL A 89 19.74 -8.25 1.11
CA VAL A 89 21.10 -8.04 0.55
C VAL A 89 22.19 -8.63 1.46
N GLU A 90 22.01 -8.61 2.79
CA GLU A 90 23.01 -9.19 3.70
C GLU A 90 23.03 -10.73 3.68
N LEU A 91 21.90 -11.39 3.42
CA LEU A 91 21.85 -12.86 3.37
C LEU A 91 22.60 -13.45 2.17
N GLU A 92 22.64 -12.76 1.02
CA GLU A 92 23.47 -13.19 -0.12
C GLU A 92 24.98 -12.97 0.14
N ALA A 93 25.34 -11.89 0.83
CA ALA A 93 26.74 -11.61 1.19
C ALA A 93 27.31 -12.65 2.17
N VAL A 94 26.51 -13.11 3.15
CA VAL A 94 26.91 -14.17 4.08
C VAL A 94 27.07 -15.52 3.36
N HIS A 95 26.26 -15.80 2.33
CA HIS A 95 26.39 -17.03 1.53
C HIS A 95 27.68 -17.05 0.71
N LEU A 96 28.08 -15.93 0.10
CA LEU A 96 29.31 -15.82 -0.69
C LEU A 96 30.57 -15.90 0.17
N VAL A 97 30.58 -15.27 1.36
CA VAL A 97 31.70 -15.37 2.31
C VAL A 97 31.85 -16.79 2.86
N ASN A 98 30.75 -17.52 3.03
CA ASN A 98 30.78 -18.92 3.48
C ASN A 98 31.20 -19.89 2.36
N GLN A 99 30.92 -19.56 1.09
CA GLN A 99 31.37 -20.35 -0.06
C GLN A 99 32.86 -20.18 -0.33
N PHE A 100 33.41 -18.99 -0.11
CA PHE A 100 34.85 -18.70 -0.27
C PHE A 100 35.71 -19.37 0.82
N ASN A 101 35.25 -19.42 2.07
CA ASN A 101 35.99 -20.05 3.19
C ASN A 101 35.99 -21.59 3.20
N ARG A 102 35.18 -22.25 2.36
CA ARG A 102 35.16 -23.71 2.24
C ARG A 102 36.08 -24.27 1.15
N SER A 103 36.64 -23.43 0.29
CA SER A 103 37.54 -23.84 -0.80
C SER A 103 39.03 -23.64 -0.48
N ALA A 104 39.37 -23.34 0.78
CA ALA A 104 40.73 -23.07 1.24
C ALA A 104 41.24 -24.11 2.28
N ILE A 105 40.76 -25.36 2.21
CA ILE A 105 41.31 -26.53 2.91
C ILE A 105 41.63 -27.60 1.89
#